data_AF-A0A350I303-F1
#
_entry.id   AF-A0A350I303-F1
#
_cell.length_a   1.000
_cell.length_b   1.000
_cell.length_c   1.000
_cell.angle_alpha   90.00
_cell.angle_beta   90.00
_cell.angle_gamma   90.00
#
_symmetry.space_group_name_H-M   'P 1'
#
loop_
_entity.id
_entity.type
_entity.pdbx_description
1 polymer ?
#
loop_
_entity_poly.entity_id
_entity_poly.type
_entity_poly.pdbx_seq_one_letter_code
_entity_poly.pdbx_strand_id
1 'polypeptide(L)'
;MNHHPLKQSTRRQFFESCGVGLGKIALGSLLADVSARAAKTAFPPRATMFGARAKRVIFLFQAGAPSQLELFDHKPKLRELAGKPIPPSVIAGQRYAFIQPDAAVLAPQFEFARHGQSGA
;
A
#
# COMPACT_ATOMS: atom_id res chain seq x y z
N MET A 1 1.69 -63.64 -34.54
CA MET A 1 1.98 -62.97 -33.25
C MET A 1 0.96 -61.87 -33.06
N ASN A 2 -0.02 -62.09 -32.18
CA ASN A 2 -1.14 -61.17 -32.01
C ASN A 2 -0.77 -60.11 -30.97
N HIS A 3 -0.36 -58.92 -31.42
CA HIS A 3 -0.15 -57.77 -30.55
C HIS A 3 -1.49 -57.12 -30.24
N HIS A 4 -2.03 -57.38 -29.04
CA HIS A 4 -3.27 -56.76 -28.59
C HIS A 4 -3.00 -55.29 -28.25
N PRO A 5 -3.59 -54.30 -28.96
CA PRO A 5 -3.27 -52.87 -28.77
C PRO A 5 -3.51 -52.38 -27.33
N LEU A 6 -4.41 -53.03 -26.59
CA LEU A 6 -4.70 -52.72 -25.19
C LEU A 6 -3.54 -53.05 -24.23
N LYS A 7 -2.62 -53.96 -24.59
CA LYS A 7 -1.39 -54.21 -23.82
C LYS A 7 -0.33 -53.10 -24.00
N GLN A 8 -0.51 -52.23 -24.99
CA GLN A 8 0.40 -51.11 -25.31
C GLN A 8 -0.18 -49.74 -24.88
N SER A 9 -1.21 -49.71 -24.05
CA SER A 9 -1.73 -48.45 -23.46
C SER A 9 -1.71 -48.58 -21.95
N THR A 10 -0.51 -48.71 -21.40
CA THR A 10 -0.32 -48.80 -19.96
C THR A 10 -0.57 -47.45 -19.30
N ARG A 11 -0.95 -47.45 -18.01
CA ARG A 11 -1.08 -46.23 -17.19
C ARG A 11 0.17 -45.34 -17.29
N ARG A 12 1.35 -45.95 -17.39
CA ARG A 12 2.64 -45.25 -17.55
C ARG A 12 2.69 -44.47 -18.86
N GLN A 13 2.32 -45.10 -19.98
CA GLN A 13 2.36 -44.50 -21.31
C GLN A 13 1.28 -43.42 -21.48
N PHE A 14 0.13 -43.59 -20.82
CA PHE A 14 -0.87 -42.54 -20.71
C PHE A 14 -0.29 -41.30 -20.01
N PHE A 15 0.28 -41.45 -18.81
CA PHE A 15 0.87 -40.32 -18.07
C PHE A 15 2.07 -39.68 -18.78
N GLU A 16 2.86 -40.46 -19.52
CA GLU A 16 3.93 -39.95 -20.38
C GLU A 16 3.37 -39.07 -21.51
N SER A 17 2.29 -39.52 -22.16
CA SER A 17 1.72 -38.82 -23.33
C SER A 17 0.84 -37.63 -22.95
N CYS A 18 0.24 -37.62 -21.75
CA CYS A 18 -0.74 -36.59 -21.33
C CYS A 18 -0.24 -35.64 -20.22
N GLY A 19 1.03 -35.72 -19.83
CA GLY A 19 1.60 -34.94 -18.71
C GLY A 19 1.37 -33.43 -18.81
N VAL A 20 1.52 -32.85 -20.02
CA VAL A 20 1.26 -31.41 -20.27
C VAL A 20 -0.24 -31.07 -20.11
N GLY A 21 -1.14 -31.95 -20.53
CA GLY A 21 -2.59 -31.75 -20.41
C GLY A 21 -3.03 -31.78 -18.94
N LEU A 22 -2.56 -32.75 -18.18
CA LEU A 22 -2.84 -32.86 -16.74
C LEU A 22 -2.27 -31.67 -15.96
N GLY A 23 -1.06 -31.22 -16.30
CA GLY A 23 -0.46 -30.03 -15.69
C GLY A 23 -1.29 -28.76 -15.92
N LYS A 24 -1.84 -28.58 -17.14
CA LYS A 24 -2.73 -27.45 -17.45
C LYS A 24 -4.04 -27.48 -16.65
N ILE A 25 -4.63 -28.66 -16.47
CA ILE A 25 -5.85 -28.82 -15.64
C ILE A 25 -5.55 -28.49 -14.18
N ALA A 26 -4.43 -29.00 -13.64
CA ALA A 26 -4.00 -28.70 -12.27
C ALA A 26 -3.74 -27.21 -12.05
N LEU A 27 -3.01 -26.57 -12.98
CA LEU A 27 -2.75 -25.12 -12.93
C LEU A 27 -4.04 -24.31 -13.04
N GLY A 28 -4.95 -24.69 -13.94
CA GLY A 28 -6.27 -24.06 -14.07
C GLY A 28 -7.09 -24.14 -12.78
N SER A 29 -7.05 -25.28 -12.08
CA SER A 29 -7.71 -25.45 -10.78
C SER A 29 -7.11 -24.54 -9.70
N LEU A 30 -5.78 -24.43 -9.63
CA LEU A 30 -5.10 -23.57 -8.66
C LEU A 30 -5.37 -22.09 -8.92
N LEU A 31 -5.35 -21.67 -10.19
CA LEU A 31 -5.64 -20.28 -10.58
C LEU A 31 -7.12 -19.92 -10.34
N ALA A 32 -8.04 -20.83 -10.59
CA ALA A 32 -9.47 -20.63 -10.32
C ALA A 32 -9.73 -20.36 -8.82
N ASP A 33 -9.06 -21.10 -7.93
CA ASP A 33 -9.15 -20.89 -6.48
C ASP A 33 -8.58 -19.53 -6.05
N VAL A 34 -7.45 -19.10 -6.64
CA VAL A 34 -6.86 -17.78 -6.36
C VAL A 34 -7.79 -16.67 -6.82
N SER A 35 -8.34 -16.75 -8.04
CA SER A 35 -9.30 -15.78 -8.55
C SER A 35 -10.60 -15.74 -7.73
N ALA A 36 -11.11 -16.89 -7.31
CA ALA A 36 -12.30 -16.99 -6.46
C ALA A 36 -12.07 -16.41 -5.05
N ARG A 37 -10.86 -16.53 -4.50
CA ARG A 37 -10.48 -15.90 -3.22
C ARG A 37 -10.31 -14.39 -3.34
N ALA A 38 -9.69 -13.91 -4.42
CA ALA A 38 -9.53 -12.48 -4.68
C ALA A 38 -10.88 -11.75 -4.85
N ALA A 39 -11.87 -12.40 -5.48
CA ALA A 39 -13.22 -11.87 -5.59
C ALA A 39 -13.94 -11.74 -4.22
N LYS A 40 -13.58 -12.56 -3.23
CA LYS A 40 -14.16 -12.52 -1.87
C LYS A 40 -13.50 -11.51 -0.95
N THR A 41 -12.34 -10.96 -1.30
CA THR A 41 -11.61 -9.98 -0.49
C THR A 41 -11.97 -8.52 -0.78
N ALA A 42 -12.89 -8.26 -1.70
CA ALA A 42 -13.49 -6.94 -1.90
C ALA A 42 -14.47 -6.61 -0.76
N PHE A 43 -14.00 -6.64 0.48
CA PHE A 43 -14.75 -6.04 1.57
C PHE A 43 -14.64 -4.52 1.42
N PRO A 44 -15.77 -3.77 1.39
CA PRO A 44 -15.70 -2.33 1.55
C PRO A 44 -14.93 -2.05 2.85
N PRO A 45 -14.13 -0.96 2.92
CA PRO A 45 -13.37 -0.63 4.12
C PRO A 45 -14.31 -0.65 5.32
N ARG A 46 -14.21 -1.71 6.12
CA ARG A 46 -15.08 -1.89 7.28
C ARG A 46 -14.72 -0.78 8.26
N ALA A 47 -15.71 0.03 8.63
CA ALA A 47 -15.60 0.88 9.79
C ALA A 47 -15.16 0.00 10.96
N THR A 48 -13.99 0.29 11.53
CA THR A 48 -13.51 -0.45 12.69
C THR A 48 -14.54 -0.26 13.81
N MET A 49 -15.03 -1.35 14.40
CA MET A 49 -16.05 -1.28 15.47
C MET A 49 -15.59 -0.47 16.69
N PHE A 50 -14.29 -0.18 16.77
CA PHE A 50 -13.67 0.64 17.79
C PHE A 50 -13.00 1.85 17.12
N GLY A 51 -13.10 3.02 17.76
CA GLY A 51 -12.33 4.18 17.35
C GLY A 51 -10.84 3.87 17.43
N ALA A 52 -10.09 4.25 16.39
CA ALA A 52 -8.64 4.08 16.37
C ALA A 52 -8.02 4.82 17.57
N ARG A 53 -7.27 4.10 18.40
CA ARG A 53 -6.48 4.68 19.50
C ARG A 53 -5.02 4.31 19.31
N ALA A 54 -4.15 5.30 19.16
CA ALA A 54 -2.71 5.09 19.17
C ALA A 54 -2.27 4.80 20.61
N LYS A 55 -1.73 3.60 20.87
CA LYS A 55 -1.20 3.23 22.20
C LYS A 55 0.23 3.73 22.41
N ARG A 56 0.98 3.96 21.32
CA ARG A 56 2.39 4.35 21.33
C ARG A 56 2.64 5.27 20.13
N VAL A 57 3.39 6.34 20.34
CA VAL A 57 3.83 7.27 19.31
C VAL A 57 5.34 7.24 19.29
N ILE A 58 5.93 6.88 18.15
CA ILE A 58 7.38 6.92 17.94
C ILE A 58 7.68 8.22 17.19
N PHE A 59 8.41 9.13 17.83
CA PHE A 59 8.86 10.38 17.23
C PHE A 59 10.34 10.28 16.92
N LEU A 60 10.72 10.48 15.65
CA LEU A 60 12.10 10.35 15.18
C LEU A 60 12.65 11.73 14.84
N PHE A 61 13.70 12.16 15.55
CA PHE A 61 14.47 13.35 15.21
C PHE A 61 15.74 12.93 14.47
N GLN A 62 15.78 13.18 13.16
CA GLN A 62 16.84 12.68 12.29
C GLN A 62 17.54 13.84 11.59
N ALA A 63 18.85 13.99 11.82
CA ALA A 63 19.68 14.93 11.08
C ALA A 63 19.92 14.41 9.66
N GLY A 64 19.64 15.23 8.64
CA GLY A 64 19.81 14.86 7.23
C GLY A 64 18.69 13.99 6.64
N ALA A 65 17.60 13.75 7.39
CA ALA A 65 16.41 13.10 6.83
C ALA A 65 15.66 14.03 5.84
N PRO A 66 14.78 13.46 4.99
CA PRO A 66 13.91 14.25 4.14
C PRO A 66 13.10 15.27 4.94
N SER A 67 12.89 16.45 4.37
CA SER A 67 12.12 17.53 4.99
C SER A 67 10.71 17.04 5.33
N GLN A 68 10.24 17.30 6.56
CA GLN A 68 8.87 17.01 6.99
C GLN A 68 7.81 17.65 6.07
N LEU A 69 8.15 18.76 5.41
CA LEU A 69 7.24 19.43 4.47
C LEU A 69 7.02 18.62 3.20
N GLU A 70 8.03 17.86 2.76
CA GLU A 70 8.08 17.12 1.49
C GLU A 70 7.81 15.62 1.64
N LEU A 71 7.37 15.20 2.83
CA LEU A 71 7.01 13.81 3.09
C LEU A 71 5.69 13.42 2.39
N PHE A 72 5.21 12.22 2.71
CA PHE A 72 4.07 11.52 2.08
C PHE A 72 2.69 12.19 2.21
N ASP A 73 2.60 13.40 2.75
CA ASP A 73 1.33 14.09 2.98
C ASP A 73 1.25 15.40 2.19
N HIS A 74 0.17 15.52 1.41
CA HIS A 74 -0.17 16.72 0.68
C HIS A 74 -0.65 17.83 1.63
N LYS A 75 0.08 18.96 1.68
CA LYS A 75 -0.18 20.08 2.60
C LYS A 75 -0.59 21.37 1.87
N PRO A 76 -1.75 21.43 1.18
CA PRO A 76 -2.16 22.60 0.42
C PRO A 76 -2.36 23.84 1.31
N LYS A 77 -2.83 23.64 2.55
CA LYS A 77 -3.05 24.76 3.48
C LYS A 77 -1.77 25.49 3.86
N LEU A 78 -0.64 24.78 3.94
CA LEU A 78 0.65 25.42 4.18
C LEU A 78 1.08 26.29 3.00
N ARG A 79 0.75 25.90 1.76
CA ARG A 79 0.99 26.74 0.57
C ARG A 79 0.13 28.01 0.60
N GLU A 80 -1.13 27.92 0.99
CA GLU A 80 -2.00 29.10 1.12
C GLU A 80 -1.54 30.11 2.19
N LEU A 81 -0.91 29.59 3.24
CA LEU A 81 -0.41 30.38 4.37
C LEU A 81 1.06 30.78 4.22
N ALA A 82 1.72 30.39 3.12
CA ALA A 82 3.13 30.66 2.89
C ALA A 82 3.46 32.14 3.12
N GLY A 83 4.46 32.42 3.94
CA GLY A 83 4.92 33.79 4.23
C GLY A 83 4.03 34.57 5.20
N LYS A 84 2.84 34.06 5.57
CA LYS A 84 1.94 34.71 6.54
C LYS A 84 2.28 34.28 7.96
N PRO A 85 1.99 35.11 8.98
CA PRO A 85 2.18 34.71 10.37
C PRO A 85 1.35 33.48 10.71
N ILE A 86 1.87 32.65 11.62
CA ILE A 86 1.17 31.46 12.11
C ILE A 86 -0.17 31.89 12.74
N PRO A 87 -1.31 31.24 12.40
CA PRO A 87 -2.60 31.59 12.98
C PRO A 87 -2.59 31.48 14.51
N PRO A 88 -3.17 32.44 15.24
CA PRO A 88 -3.21 32.42 16.71
C PRO A 88 -3.84 31.15 17.30
N SER A 89 -4.78 30.55 16.57
CA SER A 89 -5.43 29.28 16.96
C SER A 89 -4.46 28.09 17.03
N VAL A 90 -3.34 28.15 16.29
CA VAL A 90 -2.32 27.09 16.28
C VAL A 90 -1.35 27.26 17.44
N ILE A 91 -0.98 28.51 17.76
CA ILE A 91 -0.06 28.81 18.86
C ILE A 91 -0.75 28.56 20.21
N ALA A 92 -2.05 28.90 20.35
CA ALA A 92 -2.86 28.63 21.54
C ALA A 92 -2.17 29.00 22.88
N GLY A 93 -1.37 30.07 22.88
CA GLY A 93 -0.61 30.54 24.05
C GLY A 93 0.68 29.79 24.35
N GLN A 94 1.09 28.84 23.51
CA GLN A 94 2.36 28.12 23.63
C GLN A 94 3.54 29.08 23.37
N ARG A 95 4.57 29.03 24.24
CA ARG A 95 5.82 29.77 24.04
C ARG A 95 6.88 28.86 23.43
N TYR A 96 7.26 29.13 22.20
CA TYR A 96 8.38 28.45 21.55
C TYR A 96 9.70 29.15 21.90
N ALA A 97 10.71 28.40 22.28
CA ALA A 97 11.98 28.95 22.79
C ALA A 97 12.74 29.81 21.77
N PHE A 98 12.52 29.58 20.46
CA PHE A 98 13.29 30.21 19.37
C PHE A 98 12.43 30.67 18.19
N ILE A 99 11.10 30.68 18.32
CA ILE A 99 10.19 31.05 17.23
C ILE A 99 9.41 32.28 17.68
N GLN A 100 9.47 33.35 16.88
CA GLN A 100 8.69 34.55 17.15
C GLN A 100 7.19 34.28 16.96
N PRO A 101 6.30 34.92 17.74
CA PRO A 101 4.85 34.71 17.60
C PRO A 101 4.29 35.03 16.21
N ASP A 102 4.97 35.90 15.46
CA ASP A 102 4.61 36.35 14.11
C ASP A 102 5.45 35.66 13.01
N ALA A 103 6.21 34.63 13.36
CA ALA A 103 7.04 33.91 12.40
C ALA A 103 6.21 33.44 11.19
N ALA A 104 6.78 33.62 10.01
CA ALA A 104 6.13 33.26 8.76
C ALA A 104 6.03 31.74 8.58
N VAL A 105 4.89 31.26 8.11
CA VAL A 105 4.68 29.85 7.75
C VAL A 105 5.53 29.49 6.54
N LEU A 106 6.31 28.42 6.66
CA LEU A 106 7.05 27.83 5.55
C LEU A 106 6.19 26.79 4.83
N ALA A 107 6.07 26.93 3.51
CA ALA A 107 5.38 25.99 2.65
C ALA A 107 6.32 24.91 2.09
N PRO A 108 5.79 23.76 1.61
CA PRO A 108 6.56 22.81 0.82
C PRO A 108 7.21 23.50 -0.39
N GLN A 109 8.49 23.24 -0.61
CA GLN A 109 9.32 23.80 -1.67
C GLN A 109 9.22 23.00 -2.97
N PHE A 110 8.83 21.72 -2.90
CA PHE A 110 8.65 20.87 -4.08
C PHE A 110 7.18 20.54 -4.30
N GLU A 111 6.81 20.32 -5.56
CA GLU A 111 5.44 19.92 -5.91
C GLU A 111 5.14 18.51 -5.42
N PHE A 112 3.98 18.36 -4.80
CA PHE A 112 3.51 17.05 -4.35
C PHE A 112 2.83 16.34 -5.53
N ALA A 113 3.25 15.11 -5.79
CA ALA A 113 2.63 14.22 -6.76
C ALA A 113 2.47 12.84 -6.14
N ARG A 114 1.29 12.23 -6.36
CA ARG A 114 1.01 10.87 -5.88
C ARG A 114 1.70 9.86 -6.79
N HIS A 115 2.46 8.94 -6.21
CA HIS A 115 3.21 7.93 -6.94
C HIS A 115 2.99 6.52 -6.34
N GLY A 116 2.82 5.54 -7.22
CA GLY A 116 2.61 4.14 -6.82
C GLY A 116 1.17 3.81 -6.40
N GLN A 117 0.96 2.57 -5.97
CA GLN A 117 -0.38 2.01 -5.70
C GLN A 117 -0.90 2.31 -4.30
N SER A 118 -0.02 2.67 -3.35
CA SER A 118 -0.41 3.00 -1.96
C SER A 118 -0.94 4.43 -1.80
N GLY A 119 -0.97 5.23 -2.87
CA GLY A 119 -1.63 6.54 -2.88
C GLY A 119 -0.95 7.62 -2.04
N ALA A 120 0.31 7.41 -1.64
CA ALA A 120 1.22 8.46 -1.20
C ALA A 120 1.80 9.20 -2.40
#